data_AF-A0A953B8U1-F1
#
_entry.id   AF-A0A953B8U1-F1
#
_cell.length_a   1.000
_cell.length_b   1.000
_cell.length_c   1.000
_cell.angle_alpha   90.00
_cell.angle_beta   90.00
_cell.angle_gamma   90.00
#
_symmetry.space_group_name_H-M   'P 1'
#
loop_
_entity.id
_entity.type
_entity.pdbx_description
1 polymer ?
#
loop_
_entity_poly.entity_id
_entity_poly.type
_entity_poly.pdbx_seq_one_letter_code
_entity_poly.pdbx_strand_id
1 'polypeptide(L)'
;MSQALLLRLQRIYAALGEAKSADLSSVQAFFVLTERSQSFFVDFSQGRSAAELENVAFALIANIASIKDHLKTWCTANGSTFGGDQLINSDQNVALVHDLWNTDKHAGLNQPPRSGHRPSLQGLRQALQISTGSEPGSVAGVQFNMATGQPEFILTGGASRHLVIDAQVVNENGQSLGTLLGICEAAIDAWEKELARSGVKLH
;
A
#
# COMPACT_ATOMS: atom_id res chain seq x y z
N MET A 1 14.83 21.71 1.66
CA MET A 1 14.51 20.52 0.87
C MET A 1 14.23 20.97 -0.56
N SER A 2 14.63 20.24 -1.61
CA SER A 2 14.19 20.62 -2.96
C SER A 2 12.67 20.46 -3.04
N GLN A 3 11.98 21.41 -3.69
CA GLN A 3 10.52 21.39 -3.81
C GLN A 3 10.02 20.09 -4.47
N ALA A 4 10.80 19.53 -5.39
CA ALA A 4 10.48 18.27 -6.08
C ALA A 4 10.49 17.04 -5.15
N LEU A 5 11.49 16.92 -4.25
CA LEU A 5 11.57 15.79 -3.32
C LEU A 5 10.46 15.84 -2.27
N LEU A 6 10.16 17.03 -1.73
CA LEU A 6 9.04 17.21 -0.81
C LEU A 6 7.71 16.85 -1.46
N LEU A 7 7.49 17.33 -2.70
CA LEU A 7 6.29 16.99 -3.46
C LEU A 7 6.20 15.49 -3.73
N ARG A 8 7.32 14.81 -3.97
CA ARG A 8 7.33 13.35 -4.14
C ARG A 8 6.89 12.63 -2.87
N LEU A 9 7.39 13.03 -1.69
CA LEU A 9 6.95 12.49 -0.41
C LEU A 9 5.45 12.71 -0.18
N GLN A 10 4.96 13.92 -0.44
CA GLN A 10 3.52 14.21 -0.35
C GLN A 10 2.68 13.30 -1.26
N ARG A 11 3.15 13.04 -2.48
CA ARG A 11 2.47 12.13 -3.41
C ARG A 11 2.50 10.68 -2.95
N ILE A 12 3.57 10.23 -2.28
CA ILE A 12 3.65 8.89 -1.69
C ILE A 12 2.58 8.75 -0.60
N TYR A 13 2.50 9.69 0.34
CA TYR A 13 1.48 9.62 1.40
C TYR A 13 0.05 9.79 0.87
N ALA A 14 -0.15 10.62 -0.16
CA ALA A 14 -1.45 10.72 -0.82
C ALA A 14 -1.87 9.39 -1.47
N ALA A 15 -0.96 8.74 -2.21
CA ALA A 15 -1.22 7.43 -2.80
C ALA A 15 -1.40 6.33 -1.75
N LEU A 16 -0.68 6.40 -0.63
CA LEU A 16 -0.85 5.49 0.49
C LEU A 16 -2.23 5.68 1.14
N GLY A 17 -2.68 6.92 1.34
CA GLY A 17 -4.02 7.23 1.87
C GLY A 17 -5.14 6.77 0.93
N GLU A 18 -4.92 6.79 -0.39
CA GLU A 18 -5.87 6.23 -1.36
C GLU A 18 -5.88 4.69 -1.33
N ALA A 19 -4.73 4.05 -1.16
CA ALA A 19 -4.61 2.60 -1.03
C ALA A 19 -5.04 2.06 0.35
N LYS A 20 -5.04 2.91 1.37
CA LYS A 20 -5.38 2.60 2.77
C LYS A 20 -6.17 3.77 3.39
N SER A 21 -7.50 3.68 3.32
CA SER A 21 -8.40 4.71 3.82
C SER A 21 -9.08 4.30 5.12
N ALA A 22 -9.11 5.20 6.11
CA ALA A 22 -9.93 5.04 7.32
C ALA A 22 -11.38 5.50 7.11
N ASP A 23 -11.68 6.17 5.99
CA ASP A 23 -13.04 6.58 5.64
C ASP A 23 -13.82 5.41 5.05
N LEU A 24 -14.90 5.06 5.73
CA LEU A 24 -15.80 3.96 5.40
C LEU A 24 -17.21 4.46 5.06
N SER A 25 -17.41 5.78 4.95
CA SER A 25 -18.71 6.41 4.74
C SER A 25 -19.38 5.99 3.43
N SER A 26 -18.59 5.61 2.43
CA SER A 26 -19.04 5.08 1.15
C SER A 26 -19.30 3.56 1.14
N VAL A 27 -18.98 2.83 2.21
CA VAL A 27 -19.30 1.40 2.32
C VAL A 27 -20.78 1.26 2.67
N GLN A 28 -21.55 0.72 1.73
CA GLN A 28 -22.96 0.41 1.95
C GLN A 28 -23.18 -1.09 1.84
N ALA A 29 -23.92 -1.64 2.79
CA ALA A 29 -24.43 -2.98 2.65
C ALA A 29 -25.76 -2.99 1.89
N PHE A 30 -26.05 -4.10 1.24
CA PHE A 30 -27.33 -4.34 0.61
C PHE A 30 -27.89 -5.69 1.05
N PHE A 31 -29.22 -5.77 1.07
CA PHE A 31 -29.96 -6.96 1.46
C PHE A 31 -30.58 -7.61 0.24
N VAL A 32 -30.44 -8.92 0.14
CA VAL A 32 -31.22 -9.72 -0.80
C VAL A 32 -32.23 -10.51 0.01
N LEU A 33 -33.50 -10.16 -0.19
CA LEU A 33 -34.63 -10.85 0.42
C LEU A 33 -35.15 -11.88 -0.58
N THR A 34 -35.28 -13.12 -0.13
CA THR A 34 -36.00 -14.17 -0.83
C THR A 34 -37.17 -14.65 0.04
N GLU A 35 -38.06 -15.48 -0.51
CA GLU A 35 -39.16 -16.06 0.27
C GLU A 35 -38.71 -16.91 1.48
N ARG A 36 -37.44 -17.35 1.50
CA ARG A 36 -36.90 -18.28 2.53
C ARG A 36 -35.73 -17.74 3.34
N SER A 37 -35.11 -16.63 2.92
CA SER A 37 -33.92 -16.10 3.56
C SER A 37 -33.74 -14.60 3.34
N GLN A 38 -33.06 -13.98 4.30
CA GLN A 38 -32.48 -12.66 4.16
C GLN A 38 -30.96 -12.82 4.12
N SER A 39 -30.34 -12.41 3.01
CA SER A 39 -28.89 -12.37 2.86
C SER A 39 -28.40 -10.95 2.98
N PHE A 40 -27.24 -10.78 3.62
CA PHE A 40 -26.57 -9.51 3.84
C PHE A 40 -25.26 -9.50 3.07
N PHE A 41 -25.04 -8.47 2.25
CA PHE A 41 -23.83 -8.33 1.44
C PHE A 41 -23.22 -6.96 1.65
N VAL A 42 -21.89 -6.90 1.62
CA VAL A 42 -21.11 -5.65 1.67
C VAL A 42 -20.16 -5.65 0.49
N ASP A 43 -20.22 -4.59 -0.31
CA ASP A 43 -19.25 -4.37 -1.37
C ASP A 43 -18.17 -3.39 -0.87
N PHE A 44 -16.99 -3.93 -0.59
CA PHE A 44 -15.83 -3.12 -0.19
C PHE A 44 -15.11 -2.48 -1.37
N SER A 45 -15.40 -2.87 -2.62
CA SER A 45 -14.84 -2.24 -3.82
C SER A 45 -15.46 -0.88 -4.13
N GLN A 46 -16.61 -0.56 -3.51
CA GLN A 46 -17.31 0.70 -3.72
C GLN A 46 -17.61 0.99 -5.20
N GLY A 47 -17.85 -0.06 -5.99
CA GLY A 47 -18.06 0.03 -7.43
C GLY A 47 -16.80 0.26 -8.26
N ARG A 48 -15.60 0.22 -7.67
CA ARG A 48 -14.34 0.29 -8.43
C ARG A 48 -14.13 -0.97 -9.24
N SER A 49 -13.85 -0.78 -10.53
CA SER A 49 -13.41 -1.82 -11.44
C SER A 49 -12.02 -2.35 -11.09
N ALA A 50 -11.69 -3.54 -11.59
CA ALA A 50 -10.34 -4.10 -11.43
C ALA A 50 -9.24 -3.15 -11.94
N ALA A 51 -9.46 -2.47 -13.07
CA ALA A 51 -8.52 -1.50 -13.62
C ALA A 51 -8.31 -0.27 -12.72
N GLU A 52 -9.35 0.20 -12.04
CA GLU A 52 -9.22 1.29 -11.07
C GLU A 52 -8.42 0.85 -9.84
N LEU A 53 -8.65 -0.37 -9.34
CA LEU A 53 -7.86 -0.92 -8.24
C LEU A 53 -6.38 -1.09 -8.64
N GLU A 54 -6.12 -1.58 -9.85
CA GLU A 54 -4.76 -1.69 -10.41
C GLU A 54 -4.09 -0.33 -10.51
N ASN A 55 -4.81 0.69 -10.99
CA ASN A 55 -4.27 2.05 -11.09
C ASN A 55 -3.87 2.61 -9.72
N VAL A 56 -4.67 2.39 -8.67
CA VAL A 56 -4.31 2.81 -7.30
C VAL A 56 -3.05 2.09 -6.82
N ALA A 57 -2.99 0.76 -7.00
CA ALA A 57 -1.83 -0.05 -6.61
C ALA A 57 -0.54 0.41 -7.33
N PHE A 58 -0.58 0.55 -8.65
CA PHE A 58 0.58 0.96 -9.44
C PHE A 58 0.95 2.43 -9.26
N ALA A 59 -0.02 3.31 -8.96
CA ALA A 59 0.29 4.69 -8.56
C ALA A 59 1.11 4.71 -7.27
N LEU A 60 0.76 3.92 -6.25
CA LEU A 60 1.54 3.81 -5.02
C LEU A 60 2.96 3.28 -5.31
N ILE A 61 3.06 2.15 -6.00
CA ILE A 61 4.33 1.51 -6.39
C ILE A 61 5.24 2.50 -7.14
N ALA A 62 4.71 3.19 -8.16
CA ALA A 62 5.48 4.14 -8.97
C ALA A 62 5.93 5.37 -8.17
N ASN A 63 5.09 5.88 -7.26
CA ASN A 63 5.46 6.99 -6.39
C ASN A 63 6.60 6.61 -5.44
N ILE A 64 6.55 5.43 -4.82
CA ILE A 64 7.63 4.93 -3.96
C ILE A 64 8.90 4.69 -4.79
N ALA A 65 8.83 3.92 -5.88
CA ALA A 65 10.00 3.56 -6.67
C ALA A 65 10.71 4.78 -7.28
N SER A 66 9.97 5.81 -7.68
CA SER A 66 10.56 7.02 -8.25
C SER A 66 11.29 7.89 -7.24
N ILE A 67 11.10 7.72 -5.93
CA ILE A 67 11.76 8.56 -4.90
C ILE A 67 13.29 8.51 -5.01
N LYS A 68 13.84 7.36 -5.46
CA LYS A 68 15.26 7.17 -5.75
C LYS A 68 15.83 8.32 -6.60
N ASP A 69 15.16 8.65 -7.70
CA ASP A 69 15.65 9.63 -8.67
C ASP A 69 15.55 11.07 -8.12
N HIS A 70 14.50 11.33 -7.32
CA HIS A 70 14.33 12.61 -6.62
C HIS A 70 15.41 12.80 -5.55
N LEU A 71 15.71 11.76 -4.78
CA LEU A 71 16.78 11.77 -3.79
C LEU A 71 18.15 11.92 -4.45
N LYS A 72 18.44 11.18 -5.54
CA LYS A 72 19.71 11.31 -6.28
C LYS A 72 19.95 12.74 -6.77
N THR A 73 18.90 13.37 -7.30
CA THR A 73 18.95 14.77 -7.75
C THR A 73 19.19 15.70 -6.57
N TRP A 74 18.53 15.48 -5.43
CA TRP A 74 18.73 16.27 -4.22
C TRP A 74 20.14 16.11 -3.66
N CYS A 75 20.68 14.89 -3.56
CA CYS A 75 22.03 14.63 -3.06
C CYS A 75 23.08 15.34 -3.92
N THR A 76 22.96 15.24 -5.25
CA THR A 76 23.83 15.95 -6.20
C THR A 76 23.81 17.46 -5.94
N ALA A 77 22.63 18.04 -5.75
CA ALA A 77 22.47 19.48 -5.53
C ALA A 77 22.97 19.97 -4.15
N ASN A 78 23.08 19.08 -3.16
CA ASN A 78 23.45 19.43 -1.78
C ASN A 78 24.82 18.89 -1.36
N GLY A 79 25.56 18.26 -2.26
CA GLY A 79 26.86 17.64 -1.95
C GLY A 79 26.77 16.46 -0.98
N SER A 80 25.58 15.86 -0.83
CA SER A 80 25.36 14.68 0.01
C SER A 80 25.69 13.40 -0.75
N THR A 81 26.10 12.35 -0.04
CA THR A 81 26.25 11.00 -0.60
C THR A 81 24.88 10.43 -0.96
N PHE A 82 24.77 9.82 -2.14
CA PHE A 82 23.58 9.08 -2.56
C PHE A 82 23.74 7.59 -2.23
N GLY A 83 22.95 7.06 -1.28
CA GLY A 83 22.95 5.64 -0.91
C GLY A 83 21.78 4.83 -1.49
N GLY A 84 20.90 5.43 -2.30
CA GLY A 84 19.68 4.78 -2.77
C GLY A 84 19.89 3.49 -3.58
N ASP A 85 20.96 3.37 -4.37
CA ASP A 85 21.25 2.10 -5.06
C ASP A 85 21.66 0.98 -4.09
N GLN A 86 22.42 1.32 -3.04
CA GLN A 86 22.77 0.36 -1.99
C GLN A 86 21.53 -0.07 -1.21
N LEU A 87 20.63 0.87 -0.88
CA LEU A 87 19.36 0.57 -0.22
C LEU A 87 18.55 -0.46 -1.02
N ILE A 88 18.32 -0.19 -2.30
CA ILE A 88 17.52 -1.09 -3.15
C ILE A 88 18.13 -2.49 -3.23
N ASN A 89 19.46 -2.61 -3.21
CA ASN A 89 20.13 -3.90 -3.29
C ASN A 89 20.21 -4.65 -1.94
N SER A 90 19.89 -3.99 -0.82
CA SER A 90 20.02 -4.56 0.53
C SER A 90 18.70 -4.69 1.29
N ASP A 91 17.64 -4.00 0.87
CA ASP A 91 16.30 -4.09 1.44
C ASP A 91 15.34 -4.80 0.47
N GLN A 92 14.81 -5.95 0.90
CA GLN A 92 13.94 -6.79 0.08
C GLN A 92 12.65 -6.07 -0.34
N ASN A 93 12.04 -5.27 0.55
CA ASN A 93 10.78 -4.60 0.26
C ASN A 93 10.98 -3.49 -0.77
N VAL A 94 12.07 -2.71 -0.62
CA VAL A 94 12.45 -1.70 -1.60
C VAL A 94 12.76 -2.36 -2.95
N ALA A 95 13.49 -3.47 -2.97
CA ALA A 95 13.80 -4.22 -4.18
C ALA A 95 12.52 -4.69 -4.92
N LEU A 96 11.56 -5.27 -4.18
CA LEU A 96 10.30 -5.75 -4.73
C LEU A 96 9.47 -4.62 -5.35
N VAL A 97 9.37 -3.47 -4.68
CA VAL A 97 8.67 -2.29 -5.23
C VAL A 97 9.30 -1.84 -6.54
N HIS A 98 10.63 -1.81 -6.63
CA HIS A 98 11.33 -1.45 -7.86
C HIS A 98 11.14 -2.47 -8.99
N ASP A 99 11.15 -3.77 -8.69
CA ASP A 99 10.95 -4.80 -9.70
C ASP A 99 9.49 -4.83 -10.19
N LEU A 100 8.51 -4.61 -9.32
CA LEU A 100 7.09 -4.42 -9.69
C LEU A 100 6.93 -3.20 -10.61
N TRP A 101 7.51 -2.06 -10.25
CA TRP A 101 7.44 -0.85 -11.06
C TRP A 101 8.11 -1.03 -12.43
N ASN A 102 9.27 -1.69 -12.48
CA ASN A 102 9.96 -1.95 -13.74
C ASN A 102 9.18 -2.91 -14.64
N THR A 103 8.52 -3.92 -14.05
CA THR A 103 7.68 -4.86 -14.79
C THR A 103 6.51 -4.16 -15.46
N ASP A 104 5.80 -3.29 -14.72
CA ASP A 104 4.70 -2.48 -15.27
C ASP A 104 5.18 -1.52 -16.37
N LYS A 105 6.24 -0.76 -16.10
CA LYS A 105 6.78 0.25 -17.02
C LYS A 105 7.25 -0.33 -18.36
N HIS A 106 7.77 -1.57 -18.37
CA HIS A 106 8.40 -2.18 -19.53
C HIS A 106 7.68 -3.42 -20.06
N ALA A 107 6.47 -3.72 -19.55
CA ALA A 107 5.76 -4.98 -19.78
C ALA A 107 6.60 -6.25 -19.45
N GLY A 108 7.55 -6.13 -18.53
CA GLY A 108 8.48 -7.17 -18.13
C GLY A 108 9.79 -6.64 -17.54
N LEU A 109 10.62 -7.54 -16.99
CA LEU A 109 11.95 -7.19 -16.50
C LEU A 109 12.99 -7.35 -17.62
N ASN A 110 13.49 -6.21 -18.11
CA ASN A 110 14.56 -6.12 -19.12
C ASN A 110 15.98 -6.30 -18.54
N GLN A 111 16.09 -6.33 -17.21
CA GLN A 111 17.33 -6.56 -16.46
C GLN A 111 17.08 -7.59 -15.36
N PRO A 112 18.13 -8.24 -14.81
CA PRO A 112 17.97 -9.11 -13.65
C PRO A 112 17.26 -8.36 -12.50
N PRO A 113 16.26 -9.00 -11.86
CA PRO A 113 15.55 -8.37 -10.75
C PRO A 113 16.49 -8.09 -9.58
N ARG A 114 16.27 -6.96 -8.91
CA ARG A 114 17.06 -6.60 -7.73
C ARG A 114 16.64 -7.40 -6.49
N SER A 115 15.38 -7.84 -6.43
CA SER A 115 14.83 -8.67 -5.36
C SER A 115 15.20 -10.15 -5.47
N GLY A 116 15.85 -10.56 -6.56
CA GLY A 116 16.08 -11.97 -6.90
C GLY A 116 14.85 -12.71 -7.45
N HIS A 117 13.68 -12.05 -7.52
CA HIS A 117 12.42 -12.63 -7.97
C HIS A 117 11.83 -11.86 -9.15
N ARG A 118 10.92 -12.47 -9.90
CA ARG A 118 10.08 -11.74 -10.88
C ARG A 118 8.70 -11.51 -10.26
N PRO A 119 8.53 -10.50 -9.38
CA PRO A 119 7.32 -10.35 -8.61
C PRO A 119 6.14 -9.97 -9.50
N SER A 120 4.95 -10.46 -9.13
CA SER A 120 3.67 -10.04 -9.71
C SER A 120 2.61 -9.88 -8.61
N LEU A 121 1.57 -9.10 -8.90
CA LEU A 121 0.42 -8.96 -8.01
C LEU A 121 -0.61 -10.03 -8.31
N GLN A 122 -1.15 -10.67 -7.28
CA GLN A 122 -2.24 -11.62 -7.38
C GLN A 122 -3.37 -11.30 -6.41
N GLY A 123 -4.60 -11.51 -6.86
CA GLY A 123 -5.80 -11.36 -6.05
C GLY A 123 -6.08 -9.91 -5.66
N LEU A 124 -5.77 -8.94 -6.54
CA LEU A 124 -6.01 -7.53 -6.28
C LEU A 124 -7.49 -7.26 -6.04
N ARG A 125 -7.80 -6.68 -4.88
CA ARG A 125 -9.16 -6.37 -4.44
C ARG A 125 -9.13 -5.23 -3.44
N GLN A 126 -10.29 -4.63 -3.19
CA GLN A 126 -10.46 -3.77 -2.01
C GLN A 126 -11.10 -4.60 -0.89
N ALA A 127 -10.54 -4.50 0.31
CA ALA A 127 -10.99 -5.26 1.47
C ALA A 127 -11.05 -4.37 2.72
N LEU A 128 -11.92 -4.72 3.67
CA LEU A 128 -11.89 -4.16 5.00
C LEU A 128 -10.83 -4.90 5.83
N GLN A 129 -9.77 -4.19 6.21
CA GLN A 129 -8.79 -4.65 7.18
C GLN A 129 -9.19 -4.16 8.57
N ILE A 130 -9.33 -5.10 9.51
CA ILE A 130 -9.56 -4.82 10.92
C ILE A 130 -8.40 -5.45 11.70
N SER A 131 -7.77 -4.67 12.59
CA SER A 131 -6.69 -5.15 13.44
C SER A 131 -6.93 -4.76 14.89
N THR A 132 -6.53 -5.64 15.81
CA THR A 132 -6.39 -5.31 17.23
C THR A 132 -5.09 -4.55 17.45
N GLY A 133 -5.02 -3.72 18.48
CA GLY A 133 -3.74 -3.21 18.96
C GLY A 133 -2.94 -4.27 19.72
N SER A 134 -1.73 -3.89 20.13
CA SER A 134 -0.83 -4.76 20.91
C SER A 134 -1.10 -4.74 22.41
N GLU A 135 -2.01 -3.87 22.87
CA GLU A 135 -2.34 -3.72 24.29
C GLU A 135 -3.20 -4.91 24.79
N PRO A 136 -2.94 -5.45 25.99
CA PRO A 136 -3.79 -6.47 26.58
C PRO A 136 -5.25 -6.01 26.66
N GLY A 137 -6.18 -6.84 26.17
CA GLY A 137 -7.62 -6.53 26.15
C GLY A 137 -8.07 -5.71 24.93
N SER A 138 -7.22 -5.49 23.94
CA SER A 138 -7.61 -4.86 22.67
C SER A 138 -8.73 -5.64 21.97
N VAL A 139 -9.79 -4.93 21.57
CA VAL A 139 -10.92 -5.50 20.81
C VAL A 139 -11.06 -4.75 19.50
N ALA A 140 -11.25 -5.51 18.42
CA ALA A 140 -11.63 -4.99 17.13
C ALA A 140 -12.81 -5.81 16.60
N GLY A 141 -13.93 -5.15 16.37
CA GLY A 141 -15.16 -5.78 15.88
C GLY A 141 -15.92 -4.87 14.94
N VAL A 142 -16.70 -5.48 14.06
CA VAL A 142 -17.67 -4.81 13.20
C VAL A 142 -19.04 -5.40 13.46
N GLN A 143 -20.02 -4.53 13.64
CA GLN A 143 -21.44 -4.84 13.65
C GLN A 143 -22.09 -4.12 12.48
N PHE A 144 -23.20 -4.64 11.98
CA PHE A 144 -23.94 -3.98 10.93
C PHE A 144 -25.37 -3.74 11.41
N ASN A 145 -25.84 -2.51 11.23
CA ASN A 145 -27.23 -2.19 11.48
C ASN A 145 -28.09 -2.91 10.43
N MET A 146 -28.89 -3.89 10.86
CA MET A 146 -29.68 -4.73 9.95
C MET A 146 -30.82 -3.99 9.24
N ALA A 147 -31.16 -2.76 9.67
CA ALA A 147 -32.16 -1.94 8.99
C ALA A 147 -31.53 -1.00 7.95
N THR A 148 -30.35 -0.43 8.24
CA THR A 148 -29.71 0.57 7.37
C THR A 148 -28.52 0.03 6.58
N GLY A 149 -28.01 -1.16 6.93
CA GLY A 149 -26.80 -1.75 6.37
C GLY A 149 -25.50 -1.05 6.80
N GLN A 150 -25.57 -0.04 7.66
CA GLN A 150 -24.39 0.76 8.05
C GLN A 150 -23.49 -0.02 9.02
N PRO A 151 -22.16 -0.02 8.81
CA PRO A 151 -21.23 -0.63 9.75
C PRO A 151 -21.01 0.24 11.00
N GLU A 152 -21.05 -0.40 12.16
CA GLU A 152 -20.63 0.15 13.44
C GLU A 152 -19.40 -0.59 13.93
N PHE A 153 -18.39 0.15 14.38
CA PHE A 153 -17.09 -0.42 14.74
C PHE A 153 -16.84 -0.33 16.24
N ILE A 154 -16.45 -1.45 16.84
CA ILE A 154 -16.03 -1.54 18.23
C ILE A 154 -14.51 -1.68 18.23
N LEU A 155 -13.81 -0.57 18.44
CA LEU A 155 -12.35 -0.52 18.48
C LEU A 155 -11.88 -0.02 19.85
N THR A 156 -11.02 -0.79 20.52
CA THR A 156 -10.39 -0.44 21.80
C THR A 156 -8.92 -0.87 21.82
N GLY A 157 -8.10 -0.27 22.70
CA GLY A 157 -6.71 -0.67 22.90
C GLY A 157 -5.79 -0.46 21.68
N GLY A 158 -6.02 0.61 20.90
CA GLY A 158 -5.25 0.86 19.67
C GLY A 158 -5.68 0.01 18.47
N ALA A 159 -6.84 -0.67 18.55
CA ALA A 159 -7.44 -1.32 17.39
C ALA A 159 -7.73 -0.33 16.26
N SER A 160 -7.62 -0.80 15.02
CA SER A 160 -7.76 0.04 13.82
C SER A 160 -8.60 -0.64 12.73
N ARG A 161 -9.09 0.18 11.80
CA ARG A 161 -9.89 -0.26 10.65
C ARG A 161 -9.53 0.57 9.43
N HIS A 162 -9.36 -0.09 8.30
CA HIS A 162 -9.06 0.57 7.03
C HIS A 162 -9.69 -0.20 5.87
N LEU A 163 -10.19 0.51 4.86
CA LEU A 163 -10.28 -0.06 3.52
C LEU A 163 -8.90 -0.09 2.93
N VAL A 164 -8.51 -1.26 2.44
CA VAL A 164 -7.20 -1.50 1.87
C VAL A 164 -7.32 -2.04 0.47
N ILE A 165 -6.45 -1.58 -0.42
CA ILE A 165 -6.13 -2.29 -1.66
C ILE A 165 -5.24 -3.47 -1.26
N ASP A 166 -5.83 -4.67 -1.24
CA ASP A 166 -5.21 -5.92 -0.85
C ASP A 166 -4.76 -6.69 -2.10
N ALA A 167 -3.54 -7.20 -2.05
CA ALA A 167 -2.98 -8.12 -3.03
C ALA A 167 -1.83 -8.89 -2.40
N GLN A 168 -1.61 -10.11 -2.88
CA GLN A 168 -0.38 -10.84 -2.62
C GLN A 168 0.67 -10.43 -3.66
N VAL A 169 1.88 -10.14 -3.19
CA VAL A 169 3.06 -10.10 -4.06
C VAL A 169 3.60 -11.51 -4.10
N VAL A 170 3.67 -12.11 -5.29
CA VAL A 170 4.15 -13.49 -5.46
C VAL A 170 5.38 -13.52 -6.35
N ASN A 171 6.25 -14.52 -6.18
CA ASN A 171 7.37 -14.77 -7.07
C ASN A 171 6.92 -15.46 -8.38
N GLU A 172 7.89 -15.75 -9.25
CA GLU A 172 7.71 -16.45 -10.53
C GLU A 172 7.07 -17.84 -10.42
N ASN A 173 7.13 -18.47 -9.24
CA ASN A 173 6.54 -19.77 -8.95
C ASN A 173 5.17 -19.65 -8.26
N GLY A 174 4.63 -18.44 -8.09
CA GLY A 174 3.37 -18.18 -7.39
C GLY A 174 3.47 -18.27 -5.86
N GLN A 175 4.68 -18.33 -5.29
CA GLN A 175 4.86 -18.33 -3.83
C GLN A 175 4.73 -16.90 -3.30
N SER A 176 3.98 -16.71 -2.22
CA SER A 176 3.80 -15.41 -1.59
C SER A 176 5.13 -14.89 -1.01
N LEU A 177 5.43 -13.64 -1.33
CA LEU A 177 6.54 -12.83 -0.80
C LEU A 177 6.06 -11.81 0.23
N GLY A 178 4.73 -11.65 0.41
CA GLY A 178 4.11 -10.70 1.31
C GLY A 178 2.87 -10.03 0.73
N THR A 179 2.25 -9.14 1.51
CA THR A 179 1.13 -8.32 1.05
C THR A 179 1.64 -7.04 0.39
N LEU A 180 0.93 -6.56 -0.64
CA LEU A 180 1.29 -5.33 -1.36
C LEU A 180 1.48 -4.14 -0.40
N LEU A 181 0.49 -3.89 0.47
CA LEU A 181 0.57 -2.77 1.42
C LEU A 181 1.70 -2.95 2.43
N GLY A 182 1.89 -4.15 3.00
CA GLY A 182 2.96 -4.37 3.96
C GLY A 182 4.34 -4.13 3.35
N ILE A 183 4.56 -4.58 2.11
CA ILE A 183 5.79 -4.32 1.35
C ILE A 183 5.95 -2.83 1.06
N CYS A 184 4.88 -2.13 0.64
CA CYS A 184 4.94 -0.70 0.33
C CYS A 184 5.23 0.15 1.58
N GLU A 185 4.57 -0.13 2.71
CA GLU A 185 4.79 0.57 3.99
C GLU A 185 6.24 0.36 4.46
N ALA A 186 6.74 -0.88 4.44
CA ALA A 186 8.13 -1.16 4.80
C ALA A 186 9.15 -0.48 3.86
N ALA A 187 8.85 -0.40 2.56
CA ALA A 187 9.69 0.31 1.60
C ALA A 187 9.68 1.83 1.84
N ILE A 188 8.54 2.42 2.22
CA ILE A 188 8.43 3.83 2.61
C ILE A 188 9.31 4.09 3.83
N ASP A 189 9.19 3.28 4.89
CA ASP A 189 10.02 3.41 6.10
C ASP A 189 11.52 3.33 5.80
N ALA A 190 11.91 2.42 4.89
CA ALA A 190 13.29 2.26 4.47
C ALA A 190 13.81 3.50 3.70
N TRP A 191 12.99 4.07 2.81
CA TRP A 191 13.32 5.30 2.11
C TRP A 191 13.39 6.50 3.05
N GLU A 192 12.49 6.63 4.02
CA GLU A 192 12.54 7.71 5.02
C GLU A 192 13.85 7.68 5.83
N LYS A 193 14.28 6.50 6.26
CA LYS A 193 15.57 6.32 6.94
C LYS A 193 16.74 6.74 6.05
N GLU A 194 16.71 6.40 4.77
CA GLU A 194 17.76 6.78 3.82
C GLU A 194 17.76 8.28 3.49
N LEU A 195 16.58 8.90 3.40
CA LEU A 195 16.42 10.34 3.27
C LEU A 195 17.05 11.06 4.47
N ALA A 196 16.68 10.65 5.69
CA ALA A 196 17.24 11.20 6.92
C ALA A 196 18.76 11.02 6.98
N ARG A 197 19.26 9.82 6.64
CA ARG A 197 20.70 9.52 6.55
C ARG A 197 21.43 10.41 5.54
N SER A 198 20.78 10.75 4.43
CA SER A 198 21.32 11.66 3.41
C SER A 198 21.30 13.14 3.84
N GLY A 199 20.71 13.45 5.00
CA GLY A 199 20.60 14.81 5.54
C GLY A 199 19.31 15.53 5.16
N VAL A 200 18.31 14.83 4.61
CA VAL A 200 17.00 15.38 4.33
C VAL A 200 16.23 15.54 5.64
N LYS A 201 15.79 16.76 5.96
CA LYS A 201 14.97 17.03 7.13
C LYS A 201 13.51 16.66 6.84
N LEU A 202 13.10 15.49 7.29
CA LEU A 202 11.69 15.10 7.38
C LEU A 202 11.12 15.85 8.61
N HIS A 203 10.04 16.60 8.43
CA HIS A 203 9.49 17.48 9.47
C HIS A 203 8.86 16.69 10.60
#